data_AF-A0AAV0HB15-F1
#
_entry.id   AF-A0AAV0HB15-F1
#
_cell.length_a   1.000
_cell.length_b   1.000
_cell.length_c   1.000
_cell.angle_alpha   90.00
_cell.angle_beta   90.00
_cell.angle_gamma   90.00
#
_symmetry.space_group_name_H-M   'P 1'
#
loop_
_entity.id
_entity.type
_entity.pdbx_description
1 polymer ?
#
loop_
_entity_poly.entity_id
_entity_poly.type
_entity_poly.pdbx_seq_one_letter_code
_entity_poly.pdbx_strand_id
1 'polypeptide(L)'
;MGSQIEIVLGFAPRGYPRYLVSSLLHLHLKIVANKSGSGTSPTTYINEAHFIKSLIKKWNAHDFDSHTSNLEEISQKVFRAHFGQLSIIFLWLSGMYFHGACFFNYEAWISDPTHIEPSAHVVWPIVGQGILNSDVGGGFRGIQITSVFFL
;
A
#
# COMPACT_ATOMS: atom_id res chain seq x y z
N MET A 1 -0.66 15.21 -29.76
CA MET A 1 -1.91 14.45 -30.04
C MET A 1 -2.08 13.45 -28.91
N GLY A 2 -2.82 13.80 -27.86
CA GLY A 2 -3.10 12.89 -26.73
C GLY A 2 -4.33 12.04 -27.07
N SER A 3 -4.21 10.72 -27.02
CA SER A 3 -5.36 9.82 -27.17
C SER A 3 -6.24 9.93 -25.93
N GLN A 4 -7.45 10.48 -26.06
CA GLN A 4 -8.45 10.44 -24.99
C GLN A 4 -9.22 9.12 -25.05
N ILE A 5 -9.31 8.43 -23.92
CA ILE A 5 -10.15 7.24 -23.76
C ILE A 5 -11.40 7.71 -23.02
N GLU A 6 -12.55 7.64 -23.69
CA GLU A 6 -13.85 8.03 -23.13
C GLU A 6 -14.62 6.77 -22.73
N ILE A 7 -14.87 6.61 -21.43
CA ILE A 7 -15.68 5.51 -20.89
C ILE A 7 -17.00 6.11 -20.41
N VAL A 8 -18.09 5.84 -21.14
CA VAL A 8 -19.43 6.32 -20.80
C VAL A 8 -20.11 5.28 -19.90
N LEU A 9 -20.18 5.57 -18.60
CA LEU A 9 -20.93 4.76 -17.62
C LEU A 9 -22.29 5.39 -17.37
N GLY A 10 -23.34 4.87 -18.02
CA GLY A 10 -24.72 5.27 -17.77
C GLY A 10 -25.29 4.53 -16.57
N PHE A 11 -25.81 5.25 -15.57
CA PHE A 11 -26.51 4.66 -14.44
C PHE A 11 -28.02 4.67 -14.72
N ALA A 12 -28.60 3.51 -15.03
CA ALA A 12 -30.04 3.31 -15.11
C ALA A 12 -30.51 2.60 -13.83
N PRO A 13 -31.43 3.17 -13.03
CA PRO A 13 -32.02 2.44 -11.92
C PRO A 13 -32.76 1.19 -12.45
N ARG A 14 -32.70 0.07 -11.73
CA ARG A 14 -33.43 -1.16 -12.11
C ARG A 14 -34.93 -0.85 -12.23
N GLY A 15 -35.51 -1.11 -13.40
CA GLY A 15 -36.97 -1.08 -13.63
C GLY A 15 -37.48 0.00 -14.59
N TYR A 16 -36.62 0.84 -15.17
CA TYR A 16 -37.06 1.89 -16.10
C TYR A 16 -37.21 1.37 -17.55
N PRO A 17 -38.27 1.76 -18.29
CA PRO A 17 -38.44 1.41 -19.70
C PRO A 17 -37.33 2.03 -20.57
N ARG A 18 -36.79 1.25 -21.51
CA ARG A 18 -35.64 1.62 -22.36
C ARG A 18 -35.79 2.95 -23.11
N TYR A 19 -37.02 3.40 -23.37
CA TYR A 19 -37.32 4.66 -24.07
C TYR A 19 -37.33 5.91 -23.16
N LEU A 20 -37.36 5.76 -21.83
CA LEU A 20 -37.30 6.89 -20.89
C LEU A 20 -35.88 7.21 -20.38
N VAL A 21 -34.90 6.35 -20.71
CA VAL A 21 -33.48 6.53 -20.32
C VAL A 21 -32.88 7.79 -20.96
N SER A 22 -33.43 8.26 -22.08
CA SER A 22 -32.95 9.43 -22.83
C SER A 22 -33.18 10.78 -22.14
N SER A 23 -34.06 10.87 -21.12
CA SER A 23 -34.41 12.15 -20.44
C SER A 23 -33.78 12.31 -19.04
N LEU A 24 -32.98 11.36 -18.57
CA LEU A 24 -32.30 11.50 -17.28
C LEU A 24 -31.09 12.42 -17.40
N LEU A 25 -30.90 13.30 -16.41
CA LEU A 25 -29.74 14.20 -16.30
C LEU A 25 -28.45 13.38 -16.35
N HIS A 26 -27.81 13.34 -17.51
CA HIS A 26 -26.54 12.62 -17.70
C HIS A 26 -25.44 13.43 -17.03
N LEU A 27 -25.00 13.02 -15.84
CA LEU A 27 -23.78 13.55 -15.24
C LEU A 27 -22.59 13.03 -16.05
N HIS A 28 -22.09 13.84 -16.97
CA HIS A 28 -21.02 13.44 -17.89
C HIS A 28 -19.65 13.58 -17.23
N LEU A 29 -19.23 12.55 -16.49
CA LEU A 29 -17.87 12.45 -15.97
C LEU A 29 -16.93 11.93 -17.07
N LYS A 30 -15.93 12.74 -17.45
CA LYS A 30 -14.91 12.37 -18.44
C LYS A 30 -13.57 12.12 -17.75
N ILE A 31 -12.97 10.97 -18.03
CA ILE A 31 -11.59 10.66 -17.60
C ILE A 31 -10.64 11.19 -18.67
N VAL A 32 -9.72 12.07 -18.27
CA VAL A 32 -8.65 12.59 -19.14
C VAL A 32 -7.32 12.15 -18.57
N ALA A 33 -6.51 11.46 -19.38
CA ALA A 33 -5.17 11.02 -19.01
C ALA A 33 -4.16 11.44 -20.09
N ASN A 34 -3.05 12.02 -19.65
CA ASN A 34 -1.96 12.46 -20.53
C ASN A 34 -0.77 11.49 -20.45
N LYS A 35 -0.08 11.26 -21.57
CA LYS A 35 1.16 10.46 -21.60
C LYS A 35 2.28 11.27 -20.94
N SER A 36 2.74 10.88 -19.75
CA SER A 36 3.83 11.57 -19.06
C SER A 36 5.19 11.26 -19.68
N GLY A 37 5.89 12.27 -20.19
CA GLY A 37 7.24 12.18 -20.73
C GLY A 37 8.31 12.45 -19.67
N SER A 38 8.56 11.49 -18.76
CA SER A 38 9.75 11.54 -17.91
C SER A 38 10.70 10.44 -18.35
N GLY A 39 11.69 10.77 -19.18
CA GLY A 39 12.78 9.86 -19.48
C GLY A 39 13.61 9.65 -18.22
N THR A 40 13.79 8.41 -17.79
CA THR A 40 14.74 8.07 -16.73
C THR A 40 16.14 8.14 -17.31
N SER A 41 16.76 9.34 -17.28
CA SER A 41 18.16 9.51 -17.67
C SER A 41 19.07 9.39 -16.44
N PRO A 42 20.07 8.49 -16.43
CA PRO A 42 21.02 8.35 -15.32
C PRO A 42 21.93 9.58 -15.06
N THR A 43 21.81 10.65 -15.85
CA THR A 43 22.82 11.73 -15.94
C THR A 43 22.50 13.00 -15.13
N THR A 44 21.53 12.95 -14.22
CA THR A 44 21.04 14.11 -13.47
C THR A 44 22.05 14.69 -12.45
N TYR A 45 23.30 14.19 -12.38
CA TYR A 45 24.25 14.51 -11.28
C TYR A 45 25.46 15.38 -11.67
N ILE A 46 25.59 15.82 -12.93
CA ILE A 46 26.86 16.38 -13.46
C ILE A 46 27.10 17.88 -13.18
N ASN A 47 26.16 18.63 -12.62
CA ASN A 47 26.33 20.06 -12.33
C ASN A 47 26.18 20.36 -10.83
N GLU A 48 27.05 21.19 -10.25
CA GLU A 48 27.05 21.52 -8.81
C GLU A 48 25.72 22.12 -8.32
N ALA A 49 25.12 23.02 -9.09
CA ALA A 49 23.80 23.57 -8.80
C ALA A 49 22.70 22.49 -8.88
N HIS A 50 22.86 21.51 -9.77
CA HIS A 50 21.93 20.38 -9.89
C HIS A 50 22.13 19.37 -8.75
N PHE A 51 23.36 19.22 -8.28
CA PHE A 51 23.70 18.40 -7.12
C PHE A 51 23.10 18.97 -5.84
N ILE A 52 23.27 20.27 -5.55
CA ILE A 52 22.65 20.91 -4.37
C ILE A 52 21.12 20.86 -4.46
N LYS A 53 20.52 21.14 -5.63
CA LYS A 53 19.08 20.95 -5.83
C LYS A 53 18.63 19.51 -5.62
N SER A 54 19.43 18.53 -6.02
CA SER A 54 19.17 17.11 -5.77
C SER A 54 19.22 16.77 -4.28
N LEU A 55 20.16 17.35 -3.53
CA LEU A 55 20.26 17.12 -2.08
C LEU A 55 19.07 17.72 -1.33
N ILE A 56 18.67 18.95 -1.68
CA ILE A 56 17.50 19.60 -1.08
C ILE A 56 16.22 18.80 -1.38
N LYS A 57 16.06 18.36 -2.63
CA LYS A 57 14.95 17.49 -3.04
C LYS A 57 14.96 16.14 -2.31
N LYS A 58 16.14 15.60 -1.99
CA LYS A 58 16.27 14.34 -1.26
C LYS A 58 15.84 14.48 0.21
N TRP A 59 16.20 15.58 0.86
CA TRP A 59 15.81 15.83 2.25
C TRP A 59 14.29 16.04 2.40
N ASN A 60 13.68 16.69 1.42
CA ASN A 60 12.25 17.03 1.42
C ASN A 60 11.43 16.18 0.44
N ALA A 61 11.78 14.91 0.28
CA ALA A 61 11.31 14.06 -0.82
C ALA A 61 9.77 13.98 -0.98
N HIS A 62 9.03 14.15 0.11
CA HIS A 62 7.56 14.06 0.15
C HIS A 62 6.85 15.42 0.17
N ASP A 63 7.56 16.53 0.26
CA ASP A 63 6.99 17.88 0.13
C ASP A 63 6.96 18.27 -1.35
N PHE A 64 5.92 17.80 -2.04
CA PHE A 64 5.76 18.00 -3.47
C PHE A 64 5.54 19.47 -3.83
N ASP A 65 4.99 20.28 -2.92
CA ASP A 65 4.72 21.70 -3.13
C ASP A 65 6.02 22.52 -3.15
N SER A 66 7.03 22.12 -2.36
CA SER A 66 8.38 22.71 -2.44
C SER A 66 9.14 22.39 -3.73
N HIS A 67 8.71 21.36 -4.47
CA HIS A 67 9.40 20.88 -5.67
C HIS A 67 8.88 21.48 -6.98
N THR A 68 7.61 21.91 -7.02
CA THR A 68 6.96 22.48 -8.21
C THR A 68 5.70 23.22 -7.80
N SER A 69 5.34 24.32 -8.47
CA SER A 69 4.08 25.02 -8.26
C SER A 69 2.95 24.50 -9.17
N ASN A 70 3.20 23.46 -9.98
CA ASN A 70 2.22 22.89 -10.90
C ASN A 70 1.34 21.85 -10.20
N LEU A 71 0.06 22.20 -10.02
CA LEU A 71 -0.94 21.34 -9.36
C LEU A 71 -1.20 20.02 -10.09
N GLU A 72 -1.11 19.97 -11.43
CA GLU A 72 -1.27 18.71 -12.17
C GLU A 72 -0.12 17.75 -11.83
N GLU A 73 1.12 18.25 -11.78
CA GLU A 73 2.29 17.45 -11.46
C GLU A 73 2.30 16.99 -9.99
N ILE A 74 1.90 17.86 -9.06
CA ILE A 74 1.71 17.51 -7.64
C ILE A 74 0.66 16.41 -7.51
N SER A 75 -0.52 16.60 -8.12
CA SER A 75 -1.62 15.63 -8.07
C SER A 75 -1.21 14.26 -8.63
N GLN A 76 -0.47 14.23 -9.75
CA GLN A 76 0.06 12.98 -10.31
C GLN A 76 1.06 12.28 -9.40
N LYS A 77 1.95 13.03 -8.73
CA LYS A 77 2.92 12.46 -7.76
C LYS A 77 2.21 11.91 -6.54
N VAL A 78 1.25 12.66 -5.98
CA VAL A 78 0.44 12.25 -4.84
C VAL A 78 -0.35 10.99 -5.18
N PHE A 79 -1.05 10.97 -6.31
CA PHE A 79 -1.82 9.81 -6.76
C PHE A 79 -0.96 8.55 -6.89
N ARG A 80 0.21 8.64 -7.52
CA ARG A 80 1.15 7.51 -7.64
C ARG A 80 1.74 7.09 -6.29
N ALA A 81 2.04 8.03 -5.39
CA ALA A 81 2.54 7.74 -4.05
C ALA A 81 1.52 6.95 -3.21
N HIS A 82 0.22 7.23 -3.35
CA HIS A 82 -0.83 6.46 -2.70
C HIS A 82 -0.84 5.00 -3.16
N PHE A 83 -0.64 4.73 -4.46
CA PHE A 83 -0.48 3.35 -4.94
C PHE A 83 0.78 2.67 -4.40
N GLY A 84 1.88 3.41 -4.24
CA GLY A 84 3.08 2.91 -3.56
C GLY A 84 2.82 2.56 -2.09
N GLN A 85 2.06 3.39 -1.37
CA GLN A 85 1.66 3.09 0.01
C GLN A 85 0.74 1.86 0.06
N LEU A 86 -0.24 1.77 -0.83
CA LEU A 86 -1.13 0.61 -0.92
C LEU A 86 -0.35 -0.67 -1.22
N SER A 87 0.64 -0.64 -2.11
CA SER A 87 1.44 -1.83 -2.41
C SER A 87 2.27 -2.28 -1.21
N ILE A 88 2.84 -1.35 -0.44
CA ILE A 88 3.56 -1.67 0.81
C ILE A 88 2.59 -2.27 1.84
N ILE A 89 1.38 -1.72 1.98
CA ILE A 89 0.35 -2.28 2.89
C ILE A 89 -0.03 -3.70 2.47
N PHE A 90 -0.30 -3.95 1.18
CA PHE A 90 -0.63 -5.29 0.70
C PHE A 90 0.52 -6.27 0.85
N LEU A 91 1.76 -5.83 0.61
CA LEU A 91 2.94 -6.65 0.85
C LEU A 91 3.10 -7.01 2.33
N TRP A 92 2.90 -6.04 3.22
CA TRP A 92 2.96 -6.26 4.66
C TRP A 92 1.85 -7.21 5.13
N LEU A 93 0.60 -6.99 4.71
CA LEU A 93 -0.50 -7.90 5.03
C LEU A 93 -0.23 -9.31 4.52
N SER A 94 0.22 -9.44 3.26
CA SER A 94 0.58 -10.74 2.69
C SER A 94 1.70 -11.42 3.48
N GLY A 95 2.71 -10.66 3.93
CA GLY A 95 3.78 -11.15 4.80
C GLY A 95 3.26 -11.65 6.15
N MET A 96 2.31 -10.92 6.75
CA MET A 96 1.66 -11.35 7.99
C MET A 96 0.87 -12.65 7.82
N TYR A 97 0.11 -12.79 6.73
CA TYR A 97 -0.60 -14.05 6.42
C TYR A 97 0.36 -15.23 6.16
N PHE A 98 1.46 -14.97 5.45
CA PHE A 98 2.45 -16.01 5.15
C PHE A 98 3.23 -16.46 6.39
N HIS A 99 3.68 -15.53 7.24
CA HIS A 99 4.25 -15.87 8.55
C HIS A 99 3.24 -16.63 9.42
N GLY A 100 1.97 -16.25 9.30
CA GLY A 100 0.79 -16.93 9.82
C GLY A 100 0.82 -18.44 9.68
N ALA A 101 0.91 -18.90 8.43
CA ALA A 101 0.78 -20.31 8.11
C ALA A 101 1.96 -21.19 8.60
N CYS A 102 3.14 -20.60 8.85
CA CYS A 102 4.37 -21.36 9.13
C CYS A 102 4.83 -21.26 10.59
N PHE A 103 4.56 -20.14 11.26
CA PHE A 103 5.16 -19.82 12.57
C PHE A 103 4.14 -19.35 13.61
N PHE A 104 2.83 -19.51 13.36
CA PHE A 104 1.81 -19.19 14.35
C PHE A 104 1.41 -20.43 15.14
N ASN A 105 1.04 -20.22 16.41
CA ASN A 105 0.33 -21.21 17.22
C ASN A 105 -1.19 -21.06 17.13
N TYR A 106 -1.72 -20.52 16.02
CA TYR A 106 -3.14 -20.14 15.87
C TYR A 106 -4.11 -21.30 16.15
N GLU A 107 -3.83 -22.50 15.63
CA GLU A 107 -4.65 -23.70 15.88
C GLU A 107 -4.68 -24.11 17.37
N ALA A 108 -3.56 -23.95 18.07
CA ALA A 108 -3.52 -24.20 19.51
C ALA A 108 -4.27 -23.09 20.26
N TRP A 109 -4.03 -21.83 19.90
CA TRP A 109 -4.67 -20.68 20.51
C TRP A 109 -6.20 -20.71 20.38
N ILE A 110 -6.76 -21.03 19.22
CA ILE A 110 -8.22 -21.08 19.03
C ILE A 110 -8.87 -22.23 19.84
N SER A 111 -8.10 -23.25 20.22
CA SER A 111 -8.58 -24.37 21.04
C SER A 111 -8.68 -24.03 22.54
N ASP A 112 -7.81 -23.14 23.06
CA ASP A 112 -7.84 -22.63 24.43
C ASP A 112 -7.30 -21.18 24.50
N PRO A 113 -8.11 -20.19 24.08
CA PRO A 113 -7.66 -18.80 24.00
C PRO A 113 -7.49 -18.15 25.39
N THR A 114 -7.91 -18.83 26.46
CA THR A 114 -7.80 -18.33 27.84
C THR A 114 -6.47 -18.65 28.50
N HIS A 115 -5.80 -19.73 28.08
CA HIS A 115 -4.53 -20.15 28.68
C HIS A 115 -3.37 -20.20 27.68
N ILE A 116 -3.64 -20.21 26.38
CA ILE A 116 -2.59 -20.16 25.34
C ILE A 116 -2.43 -18.72 24.88
N GLU A 117 -1.20 -18.23 24.88
CA GLU A 117 -0.89 -16.89 24.43
C GLU A 117 -0.64 -16.87 22.90
N PRO A 118 -1.13 -15.85 22.19
CA PRO A 118 -0.92 -15.76 20.74
C PRO A 118 0.55 -15.49 20.42
N SER A 119 1.14 -16.31 19.56
CA SER A 119 2.54 -16.20 19.14
C SER A 119 2.70 -16.48 17.65
N ALA A 120 3.58 -15.70 17.01
CA ALA A 120 3.67 -15.57 15.56
C ALA A 120 5.10 -15.48 15.01
N HIS A 121 6.09 -15.50 15.89
CA HIS A 121 7.49 -15.26 15.54
C HIS A 121 8.37 -16.14 16.41
N VAL A 122 9.26 -16.89 15.76
CA VAL A 122 10.26 -17.74 16.38
C VAL A 122 11.66 -17.21 16.06
N VAL A 123 12.44 -16.97 17.09
CA VAL A 123 13.82 -16.49 16.97
C VAL A 123 14.77 -17.66 16.76
N TRP A 124 15.66 -17.55 15.78
CA TRP A 124 16.67 -18.58 15.54
C TRP A 124 17.81 -18.51 16.57
N PRO A 125 18.24 -19.66 17.14
CA PRO A 125 19.26 -19.69 18.19
C PRO A 125 20.68 -19.65 17.59
N ILE A 126 21.12 -18.46 17.14
CA ILE A 126 22.46 -18.30 16.54
C ILE A 126 23.50 -17.91 17.60
N VAL A 127 23.23 -16.85 18.38
CA VAL A 127 24.18 -16.32 19.39
C VAL A 127 23.57 -16.25 20.79
N GLY A 128 22.57 -17.10 21.08
CA GLY A 128 21.88 -17.14 22.36
C GLY A 128 20.57 -16.33 22.41
N GLN A 129 20.17 -15.66 21.32
CA GLN A 129 18.89 -14.95 21.27
C GLN A 129 17.66 -15.87 21.29
N GLY A 130 17.85 -17.20 21.25
CA GLY A 130 16.78 -18.18 21.44
C GLY A 130 16.09 -18.09 22.80
N ILE A 131 16.68 -17.41 23.79
CA ILE A 131 16.03 -17.09 25.06
C ILE A 131 14.77 -16.22 24.90
N LEU A 132 14.62 -15.52 23.77
CA LEU A 132 13.42 -14.75 23.44
C LEU A 132 12.21 -15.62 23.07
N ASN A 133 12.41 -16.93 22.82
CA ASN A 133 11.32 -17.87 22.57
C ASN A 133 10.75 -18.40 23.90
N SER A 134 9.88 -17.61 24.51
CA SER A 134 9.14 -17.99 25.72
C SER A 134 8.17 -19.13 25.46
N ASP A 135 7.85 -19.89 26.51
CA ASP A 135 6.76 -20.86 26.47
C ASP A 135 5.42 -20.11 26.54
N VAL A 136 4.64 -20.20 25.46
CA VAL A 136 3.36 -19.50 25.29
C VAL A 136 2.16 -20.44 25.39
N GLY A 137 2.38 -21.70 25.79
CA GLY A 137 1.35 -22.74 25.84
C GLY A 137 1.15 -23.48 24.52
N GLY A 138 0.36 -24.56 24.55
CA GLY A 138 0.06 -25.37 23.37
C GLY A 138 1.27 -26.12 22.78
N GLY A 139 2.35 -26.29 23.55
CA GLY A 139 3.59 -26.91 23.07
C GLY A 139 4.43 -26.02 22.15
N PHE A 140 4.11 -24.73 22.06
CA PHE A 140 4.79 -23.76 21.20
C PHE A 140 5.71 -22.84 22.01
N ARG A 141 6.89 -22.51 21.44
CA ARG A 141 7.81 -21.51 22.01
C ARG A 141 8.12 -20.43 20.99
N GLY A 142 7.89 -19.18 21.37
CA GLY A 142 8.07 -18.04 20.49
C GLY A 142 7.88 -16.71 21.20
N ILE A 143 7.83 -15.64 20.42
CA ILE A 143 7.54 -14.30 20.93
C ILE A 143 6.03 -14.13 20.98
N GLN A 144 5.51 -13.81 22.16
CA GLN A 144 4.12 -13.41 22.32
C GLN A 144 3.86 -12.12 21.54
N ILE A 145 2.79 -12.09 20.75
CA ILE A 145 2.37 -10.90 20.02
C ILE A 145 1.17 -10.25 20.69
N THR A 146 1.10 -8.93 20.63
CA THR A 146 -0.01 -8.13 21.19
C THR A 146 -0.87 -7.50 20.10
N SER A 147 -0.59 -7.81 18.83
CA SER A 147 -1.38 -7.39 17.68
C SER A 147 -2.65 -8.23 17.52
N VAL A 148 -3.70 -7.62 16.96
CA VAL A 148 -5.06 -8.17 16.81
C VAL A 148 -5.16 -9.34 15.80
N PHE A 149 -4.06 -9.84 15.24
CA PHE A 149 -4.07 -10.85 14.17
C PHE A 149 -4.67 -12.22 14.53
N PHE A 150 -4.91 -12.48 15.81
CA PHE A 150 -5.50 -13.73 16.29
C PHE A 150 -6.98 -13.54 16.68
N LEU A 151 -7.50 -12.31 16.80
CA LEU A 151 -8.89 -12.01 17.15
C LEU A 151 -9.86 -12.13 15.98
#